data_AF-A0A9X7WM26-F1
#
_entry.id   AF-A0A9X7WM26-F1
#
_cell.length_a   1.000
_cell.length_b   1.000
_cell.length_c   1.000
_cell.angle_alpha   90.00
_cell.angle_beta   90.00
_cell.angle_gamma   90.00
#
_symmetry.space_group_name_H-M   'P 1'
#
loop_
_entity.id
_entity.type
_entity.pdbx_description
1 polymer ?
#
loop_
_entity_poly.entity_id
_entity_poly.type
_entity_poly.pdbx_seq_one_letter_code
_entity_poly.pdbx_strand_id
1 'polypeptide(L)'
;MTALGLLLGTAGVACADEQSFLDGLAAHGMTYGGAASMIIGLTSPAEAMQTGRMICDNIRFSGDPRAGFNYLMNASVPDYMIDVARSELCPGA
;
A
#
# COMPACT_ATOMS: atom_id res chain seq x y z
N MET A 1 -38.18 -16.30 16.68
CA MET A 1 -37.90 -14.85 16.69
C MET A 1 -36.39 -14.65 16.65
N THR A 2 -35.95 -13.91 15.65
CA THR A 2 -34.57 -13.54 15.29
C THR A 2 -33.99 -12.58 16.32
N ALA A 3 -32.80 -12.84 16.86
CA ALA A 3 -32.04 -11.86 17.61
C ALA A 3 -30.54 -12.01 17.31
N LEU A 4 -30.09 -11.14 16.40
CA LEU A 4 -28.74 -10.59 16.25
C LEU A 4 -27.56 -11.52 16.56
N GLY A 5 -27.22 -12.33 15.58
CA GLY A 5 -25.86 -12.82 15.43
C GLY A 5 -24.96 -11.74 14.81
N LEU A 6 -23.67 -11.82 15.17
CA LEU A 6 -22.51 -11.21 14.50
C LEU A 6 -22.10 -9.82 15.01
N LEU A 7 -21.72 -9.75 16.28
CA LEU A 7 -20.46 -9.09 16.63
C LEU A 7 -19.30 -9.92 16.05
N LEU A 8 -19.12 -9.92 14.72
CA LEU A 8 -17.86 -10.34 14.13
C LEU A 8 -16.93 -9.14 14.19
N GLY A 9 -16.01 -9.20 15.15
CA GLY A 9 -14.95 -8.22 15.28
C GLY A 9 -14.26 -7.99 13.94
N THR A 10 -14.07 -6.71 13.61
CA THR A 10 -13.41 -6.17 12.41
C THR A 10 -11.90 -6.44 12.38
N ALA A 11 -11.45 -7.63 12.76
CA ALA A 11 -10.04 -8.02 12.79
C ALA A 11 -9.60 -8.86 11.59
N GLY A 12 -10.44 -8.98 10.55
CA GLY A 12 -10.16 -9.77 9.34
C GLY A 12 -9.74 -8.96 8.11
N VAL A 13 -9.85 -7.62 8.14
CA VAL A 13 -9.62 -6.77 6.96
C VAL A 13 -8.13 -6.46 6.75
N ALA A 14 -7.35 -6.36 7.84
CA ALA A 14 -5.96 -5.94 7.74
C ALA A 14 -5.12 -6.84 6.82
N CYS A 15 -5.26 -8.17 6.90
CA CYS A 15 -4.51 -9.06 6.02
C CYS A 15 -5.00 -9.08 4.57
N ALA A 16 -6.28 -8.79 4.32
CA ALA A 16 -6.84 -8.84 2.97
C ALA A 16 -6.35 -7.67 2.12
N ASP A 17 -6.37 -6.46 2.67
CA ASP A 17 -5.85 -5.23 2.04
C ASP A 17 -4.33 -5.32 1.84
N GLU A 18 -3.58 -5.88 2.81
CA GLU A 18 -2.13 -6.07 2.67
C GLU A 18 -1.76 -7.08 1.57
N GLN A 19 -2.43 -8.22 1.53
CA GLN A 19 -2.16 -9.24 0.51
C GLN A 19 -2.62 -8.78 -0.88
N SER A 20 -3.77 -8.09 -0.97
CA SER A 20 -4.30 -7.56 -2.24
C SER A 20 -3.43 -6.42 -2.77
N PHE A 21 -2.90 -5.57 -1.90
CA PHE A 21 -1.88 -4.58 -2.27
C PHE A 21 -0.64 -5.26 -2.85
N LEU A 22 -0.07 -6.25 -2.15
CA LEU A 22 1.12 -6.97 -2.62
C LEU A 22 0.87 -7.73 -3.93
N ASP A 23 -0.32 -8.32 -4.11
CA ASP A 23 -0.74 -8.97 -5.36
C ASP A 23 -0.88 -7.95 -6.49
N GLY A 24 -1.48 -6.78 -6.23
CA GLY A 24 -1.57 -5.69 -7.18
C GLY A 24 -0.19 -5.20 -7.64
N LEU A 25 0.77 -5.05 -6.72
CA LEU A 25 2.16 -4.72 -7.09
C LEU A 25 2.79 -5.81 -7.96
N ALA A 26 2.57 -7.08 -7.63
CA ALA A 26 3.06 -8.22 -8.41
C ALA A 26 2.43 -8.29 -9.80
N ALA A 27 1.14 -7.98 -9.94
CA ALA A 27 0.44 -7.89 -11.21
C ALA A 27 1.00 -6.77 -12.12
N HIS A 28 1.55 -5.71 -11.53
CA HIS A 28 2.30 -4.67 -12.22
C HIS A 28 3.78 -5.03 -12.49
N GLY A 29 4.21 -6.25 -12.17
CA GLY A 29 5.56 -6.75 -12.42
C GLY A 29 6.59 -6.32 -11.37
N MET A 30 6.16 -5.83 -10.21
CA MET A 30 7.09 -5.52 -9.12
C MET A 30 7.79 -6.80 -8.67
N THR A 31 9.12 -6.75 -8.61
CA THR A 31 9.96 -7.83 -8.10
C THR A 31 10.88 -7.31 -7.02
N TYR A 32 11.15 -8.14 -6.02
CA TYR A 32 11.98 -7.81 -4.87
C TYR A 32 13.40 -8.36 -5.04
N GLY A 33 14.40 -7.64 -4.53
CA GLY A 33 15.80 -8.08 -4.52
C GLY A 33 16.59 -7.87 -5.81
N GLY A 34 15.99 -7.30 -6.86
CA GLY A 34 16.69 -6.86 -8.07
C GLY A 34 17.40 -5.51 -7.88
N ALA A 35 18.38 -5.20 -8.75
CA ALA A 35 19.15 -3.95 -8.69
C ALA A 35 18.25 -2.69 -8.69
N ALA A 36 17.19 -2.69 -9.50
CA ALA A 36 16.20 -1.60 -9.52
C ALA A 36 15.50 -1.45 -8.16
N SER A 37 15.04 -2.55 -7.56
CA SER A 37 14.37 -2.56 -6.25
C SER A 37 15.29 -2.13 -5.08
N MET A 38 16.60 -2.37 -5.19
CA MET A 38 17.61 -1.90 -4.23
C MET A 38 17.85 -0.40 -4.32
N ILE A 39 17.89 0.17 -5.53
CA ILE A 39 18.07 1.61 -5.74
C ILE A 39 16.92 2.39 -5.08
N ILE A 40 15.72 1.81 -5.09
CA ILE A 40 14.49 2.45 -4.63
C ILE A 40 14.09 2.12 -3.19
N GLY A 41 14.88 1.29 -2.48
CA GLY A 41 14.57 0.89 -1.10
C GLY A 41 13.31 0.01 -0.96
N LEU A 42 12.90 -0.68 -2.03
CA LEU A 42 11.78 -1.62 -2.03
C LEU A 42 12.30 -3.05 -2.17
N THR A 43 13.20 -3.45 -1.28
CA THR A 43 13.91 -4.75 -1.38
C THR A 43 13.11 -5.92 -0.85
N SER A 44 12.00 -5.65 -0.17
CA SER A 44 11.15 -6.65 0.45
C SER A 44 9.66 -6.26 0.40
N PRO A 45 8.75 -7.25 0.50
CA PRO A 45 7.32 -6.98 0.64
C PRO A 45 6.99 -6.09 1.85
N ALA A 46 7.75 -6.22 2.94
CA ALA A 46 7.56 -5.41 4.15
C ALA A 46 7.88 -3.92 3.92
N GLU A 47 8.90 -3.60 3.10
CA GLU A 47 9.22 -2.22 2.71
C GLU A 47 8.18 -1.65 1.73
N ALA A 48 7.70 -2.47 0.81
CA ALA A 48 6.61 -2.09 -0.08
C ALA A 48 5.33 -1.77 0.70
N MET A 49 4.98 -2.60 1.69
CA MET A 49 3.86 -2.34 2.59
C MET A 49 4.02 -1.04 3.39
N GLN A 50 5.20 -0.77 3.94
CA GLN A 50 5.47 0.48 4.66
C GLN A 50 5.30 1.70 3.74
N THR A 51 5.80 1.61 2.51
CA THR A 51 5.67 2.67 1.51
C THR A 51 4.20 2.87 1.11
N GLY A 52 3.45 1.79 0.88
CA GLY A 52 2.02 1.85 0.59
C GLY A 52 1.20 2.50 1.71
N ARG A 53 1.50 2.15 2.97
CA ARG A 53 0.87 2.77 4.14
C ARG A 53 1.20 4.26 4.26
N MET A 54 2.46 4.64 4.00
CA MET A 54 2.86 6.05 3.98
C MET A 54 2.11 6.85 2.91
N ILE A 55 2.00 6.30 1.68
CA ILE A 55 1.20 6.90 0.61
C ILE A 55 -0.25 7.10 1.08
N CYS A 56 -0.79 6.10 1.77
CA CYS A 56 -2.15 6.15 2.27
C CYS A 56 -2.40 7.28 3.26
N ASP A 57 -1.52 7.37 4.25
CA ASP A 57 -1.58 8.41 5.26
C ASP A 57 -1.45 9.79 4.59
N ASN A 58 -0.51 9.93 3.66
CA ASN A 58 -0.31 11.17 2.89
C ASN A 58 -1.57 11.61 2.13
N ILE A 59 -2.25 10.68 1.46
CA ILE A 59 -3.53 10.95 0.77
C ILE A 59 -4.57 11.43 1.78
N ARG A 60 -4.75 10.72 2.89
CA ARG A 60 -5.77 11.06 3.91
C ARG A 60 -5.52 12.40 4.59
N PHE A 61 -4.26 12.76 4.83
CA PHE A 61 -3.92 13.98 5.56
C PHE A 61 -3.79 15.21 4.65
N SER A 62 -3.27 15.05 3.43
CA SER A 62 -2.91 16.19 2.57
C SER A 62 -3.54 16.16 1.17
N GLY A 63 -4.08 15.01 0.74
CA GLY A 63 -4.51 14.77 -0.64
C GLY A 63 -3.36 14.49 -1.62
N ASP A 64 -2.11 14.81 -1.26
CA ASP A 64 -0.93 14.52 -2.06
C ASP A 64 -0.28 13.20 -1.62
N PRO A 65 -0.30 12.13 -2.45
CA PRO A 65 0.31 10.84 -2.11
C PRO A 65 1.82 10.90 -1.86
N ARG A 66 2.50 11.92 -2.39
CA ARG A 66 3.97 12.08 -2.31
C ARG A 66 4.38 13.09 -1.24
N ALA A 67 3.46 13.55 -0.39
CA ALA A 67 3.76 14.47 0.69
C ALA A 67 4.89 13.92 1.60
N GLY A 68 5.93 14.72 1.84
CA GLY A 68 7.06 14.31 2.68
C GLY A 68 8.04 13.30 2.06
N PHE A 69 7.83 12.88 0.80
CA PHE A 69 8.81 12.02 0.11
C PHE A 69 10.11 12.78 -0.13
N ASN A 70 11.24 12.15 0.22
CA ASN A 70 12.55 12.64 -0.17
C ASN A 70 12.79 12.48 -1.69
N TYR A 71 13.88 13.05 -2.20
CA TYR A 71 14.17 13.03 -3.65
C TYR A 71 14.22 11.61 -4.23
N LEU A 72 14.76 10.66 -3.46
CA LEU A 72 14.92 9.28 -3.90
C LEU A 72 13.54 8.64 -4.03
N MET A 73 12.72 8.69 -2.97
CA MET A 73 11.35 8.17 -3.00
C MET A 73 10.53 8.78 -4.12
N ASN A 74 10.64 10.09 -4.36
CA ASN A 74 9.93 10.76 -5.45
C ASN A 74 10.33 10.26 -6.84
N ALA A 75 11.60 9.92 -7.06
CA ALA A 75 12.07 9.36 -8.32
C ALA A 75 11.75 7.86 -8.48
N SER A 76 11.49 7.19 -7.35
CA SER A 76 11.61 5.75 -7.22
C SER A 76 10.27 5.04 -7.04
N VAL A 77 9.33 5.69 -6.35
CA VAL A 77 7.97 5.19 -6.18
C VAL A 77 7.24 5.35 -7.52
N PRO A 78 6.86 4.25 -8.19
CA PRO A 78 6.17 4.32 -9.47
C PRO A 78 4.69 4.68 -9.24
N ASP A 79 4.07 5.31 -10.23
CA ASP A 79 2.68 5.77 -10.10
C ASP A 79 1.69 4.62 -9.89
N TYR A 80 1.96 3.42 -10.42
CA TYR A 80 1.11 2.26 -10.15
C TYR A 80 1.11 1.86 -8.67
N MET A 81 2.21 2.09 -7.93
CA MET A 81 2.24 1.81 -6.50
C MET A 81 1.32 2.77 -5.73
N ILE A 82 1.21 4.01 -6.20
CA ILE A 82 0.30 5.00 -5.64
C ILE A 82 -1.16 4.62 -5.94
N ASP A 83 -1.44 4.19 -7.17
CA ASP A 83 -2.77 3.76 -7.60
C ASP A 83 -3.25 2.54 -6.79
N VAL A 84 -2.42 1.49 -6.70
CA VAL A 84 -2.71 0.28 -5.92
C VAL A 84 -2.79 0.60 -4.43
N ALA A 85 -1.94 1.48 -3.88
CA ALA A 85 -2.08 1.92 -2.49
C ALA A 85 -3.42 2.63 -2.25
N ARG A 86 -3.84 3.49 -3.18
CA ARG A 86 -5.12 4.21 -3.08
C ARG A 86 -6.32 3.25 -3.14
N SER A 87 -6.31 2.27 -4.04
CA SER A 87 -7.41 1.31 -4.16
C SER A 87 -7.45 0.31 -3.01
N GLU A 88 -6.29 -0.27 -2.66
CA GLU A 88 -6.22 -1.42 -1.75
C GLU A 88 -5.99 -1.03 -0.29
N LEU A 89 -5.31 0.08 0.01
CA LEU A 89 -5.01 0.46 1.41
C LEU A 89 -5.85 1.65 1.89
N CYS A 90 -6.42 2.43 0.96
CA CYS A 90 -7.09 3.71 1.24
C CYS A 90 -8.47 3.84 0.59
N PRO A 91 -9.34 2.82 0.63
CA PRO A 91 -10.62 2.91 -0.03
C PRO A 91 -11.44 4.10 0.51
N GLY A 92 -11.84 4.99 -0.38
CA GLY A 92 -12.65 6.18 -0.07
C GLY A 92 -11.89 7.39 0.47
N ALA A 93 -10.55 7.37 0.43
CA ALA A 93 -9.72 8.56 0.65
C ALA A 93 -9.77 9.54 -0.54
#